data_AF-A0A7R9FTZ6-F1
#
_entry.id   AF-A0A7R9FTZ6-F1
#
_cell.length_a   1.000
_cell.length_b   1.000
_cell.length_c   1.000
_cell.angle_alpha   90.00
_cell.angle_beta   90.00
_cell.angle_gamma   90.00
#
_symmetry.space_group_name_H-M   'P 1'
#
loop_
_entity.id
_entity.type
_entity.pdbx_description
1 polymer ?
#
loop_
_entity_poly.entity_id
_entity_poly.type
_entity_poly.pdbx_seq_one_letter_code
_entity_poly.pdbx_strand_id
1 'polypeptide(L)'
;MSSSSTSFKPNVEFYSRQRMPVVGLGTWMSKDAAVDAALDMGYRQIHTAYNYRNEAAIGRVLKRWIDGEKVKREELFIVTMVRALVSHIQKSPKALNLAYVGLYLVHTPVGLKNNGDDNIFPMDLDDTLQIDPTTDLVSPWKGMEEQVGAGRAKSIGIGNFNKEQVTRIVKNARIKPANIQVELHAYFQQKPLRELCEKHDITVVAYAPLGSPG
;
A
#
# COMPACT_ATOMS: atom_id res chain seq x y z
N MET A 1 -23.72 15.48 -31.69
CA MET A 1 -22.75 15.46 -30.58
C MET A 1 -22.81 14.07 -29.97
N SER A 2 -21.78 13.24 -30.14
CA SER A 2 -21.75 11.89 -29.59
C SER A 2 -21.59 11.98 -28.07
N SER A 3 -22.62 11.61 -27.32
CA SER A 3 -22.52 11.43 -25.88
C SER A 3 -21.68 10.19 -25.63
N SER A 4 -20.38 10.39 -25.38
CA SER A 4 -19.54 9.37 -24.77
C SER A 4 -20.12 9.01 -23.41
N SER A 5 -20.92 7.93 -23.33
CA SER A 5 -21.26 7.34 -22.04
C SER A 5 -19.97 6.83 -21.41
N THR A 6 -19.44 7.53 -20.41
CA THR A 6 -18.32 7.02 -19.62
C THR A 6 -18.81 5.81 -18.83
N SER A 7 -18.61 4.62 -19.40
CA SER A 7 -18.81 3.36 -18.69
C SER A 7 -17.92 3.35 -17.44
N PHE A 8 -18.50 2.97 -16.28
CA PHE A 8 -17.77 2.85 -15.03
C PHE A 8 -16.60 1.87 -15.22
N LYS A 9 -15.38 2.32 -14.93
CA LYS A 9 -14.19 1.47 -14.96
C LYS A 9 -13.96 0.92 -13.55
N PRO A 10 -14.32 -0.35 -13.26
CA PRO A 10 -14.17 -0.92 -11.92
C PRO A 10 -12.71 -1.12 -11.49
N ASN A 11 -11.77 -0.96 -12.42
CA ASN A 11 -10.35 -1.14 -12.18
C ASN A 11 -9.54 0.01 -12.80
N VAL A 12 -8.47 0.38 -12.12
CA VAL A 12 -7.36 1.13 -12.70
C VAL A 12 -6.28 0.14 -13.15
N GLU A 13 -5.61 0.43 -14.25
CA GLU A 13 -4.52 -0.40 -14.78
C GLU A 13 -3.19 0.30 -14.52
N PHE A 14 -2.24 -0.42 -13.93
CA PHE A 14 -0.86 0.05 -13.76
C PHE A 14 -0.09 -0.08 -15.08
N TYR A 15 1.03 0.63 -15.21
CA TYR A 15 1.93 0.44 -16.37
C TYR A 15 2.43 -1.01 -16.50
N SER A 16 2.42 -1.79 -15.40
CA SER A 16 2.73 -3.22 -15.37
C SER A 16 1.60 -4.11 -15.90
N ARG A 17 0.50 -3.53 -16.42
CA ARG A 17 -0.75 -4.18 -16.86
C ARG A 17 -1.54 -4.88 -15.76
N GLN A 18 -1.09 -4.75 -14.51
CA GLN A 18 -1.85 -5.23 -13.37
C GLN A 18 -3.09 -4.35 -13.18
N ARG A 19 -4.25 -4.98 -12.97
CA ARG A 19 -5.52 -4.28 -12.72
C ARG A 19 -5.80 -4.25 -11.22
N MET A 20 -5.99 -3.06 -10.68
CA MET A 20 -6.34 -2.82 -9.28
C MET A 20 -7.78 -2.31 -9.19
N PRO A 21 -8.64 -2.90 -8.34
CA PRO A 21 -9.98 -2.38 -8.11
C PRO A 21 -9.96 -0.91 -7.68
N VAL A 22 -10.89 -0.08 -8.18
CA VAL A 22 -10.91 1.36 -7.83
C VAL A 22 -11.44 1.63 -6.41
N VAL A 23 -12.07 0.63 -5.78
CA VAL A 23 -12.57 0.68 -4.40
C VAL A 23 -12.02 -0.53 -3.64
N GLY A 24 -11.52 -0.27 -2.43
CA GLY A 24 -11.02 -1.30 -1.52
C GLY A 24 -11.32 -0.97 -0.07
N LEU A 25 -11.28 -1.99 0.79
CA LEU A 25 -11.44 -1.84 2.23
C LEU A 25 -10.11 -1.43 2.87
N GLY A 26 -10.06 -0.26 3.52
CA GLY A 26 -8.97 0.10 4.43
C GLY A 26 -9.13 -0.57 5.79
N THR A 27 -8.04 -1.10 6.36
CA THR A 27 -8.09 -1.87 7.62
C THR A 27 -7.40 -1.20 8.81
N TRP A 28 -7.07 0.08 8.74
CA TRP A 28 -6.55 0.81 9.90
C TRP A 28 -7.60 0.81 11.03
N MET A 29 -7.20 0.35 12.21
CA MET A 29 -8.08 0.13 13.38
C MET A 29 -9.30 -0.78 13.15
N SER A 30 -9.29 -1.57 12.09
CA SER A 30 -10.40 -2.49 11.77
C SER A 30 -10.31 -3.80 12.55
N LYS A 31 -11.49 -4.37 12.85
CA LYS A 31 -11.66 -5.75 13.33
C LYS A 31 -11.74 -6.73 12.15
N ASP A 32 -11.45 -8.01 12.39
CA ASP A 32 -11.49 -9.09 11.40
C ASP A 32 -12.84 -9.21 10.68
N ALA A 33 -13.95 -8.97 11.40
CA ALA A 33 -15.31 -9.07 10.87
C ALA A 33 -15.58 -8.13 9.69
N ALA A 34 -14.89 -6.98 9.62
CA ALA A 34 -15.05 -6.05 8.50
C ALA A 34 -14.48 -6.61 7.18
N VAL A 35 -13.40 -7.40 7.26
CA VAL A 35 -12.82 -8.03 6.06
C VAL A 35 -13.76 -9.09 5.51
N ASP A 36 -14.35 -9.90 6.39
CA ASP A 36 -15.32 -10.94 6.01
C ASP A 36 -16.55 -10.31 5.34
N ALA A 37 -17.15 -9.29 5.96
CA ALA A 37 -18.29 -8.56 5.41
C ALA A 37 -17.97 -7.88 4.07
N ALA A 38 -16.79 -7.27 3.94
CA ALA A 38 -16.40 -6.63 2.68
C ALA A 38 -16.26 -7.64 1.54
N LEU A 39 -15.64 -8.80 1.78
CA LEU A 39 -15.51 -9.86 0.77
C LEU A 39 -16.89 -10.38 0.33
N ASP A 40 -17.83 -10.54 1.27
CA ASP A 40 -19.22 -10.95 1.04
C ASP A 40 -20.00 -9.92 0.21
N MET A 41 -19.77 -8.62 0.48
CA MET A 41 -20.31 -7.50 -0.31
C MET A 41 -19.66 -7.35 -1.71
N GLY A 42 -18.71 -8.20 -2.07
CA GLY A 42 -18.06 -8.19 -3.39
C GLY A 42 -16.78 -7.37 -3.47
N TYR A 43 -16.23 -6.85 -2.36
CA TYR A 43 -14.92 -6.22 -2.38
C TYR A 43 -13.87 -7.24 -2.80
N ARG A 44 -12.94 -6.79 -3.65
CA ARG A 44 -11.79 -7.60 -4.10
C ARG A 44 -10.46 -6.93 -3.81
N GLN A 45 -10.45 -5.73 -3.24
CA GLN A 45 -9.25 -5.08 -2.74
C GLN A 45 -9.29 -4.92 -1.23
N ILE A 46 -8.24 -5.39 -0.55
CA ILE A 46 -8.02 -5.18 0.88
C ILE A 46 -6.71 -4.42 1.06
N HIS A 47 -6.78 -3.31 1.79
CA HIS A 47 -5.64 -2.45 2.08
C HIS A 47 -5.27 -2.53 3.56
N THR A 48 -4.07 -3.02 3.84
CA THR A 48 -3.51 -3.13 5.19
C THR A 48 -2.10 -2.51 5.26
N ALA A 49 -1.45 -2.60 6.42
CA ALA A 49 -0.05 -2.27 6.61
C ALA A 49 0.53 -3.07 7.78
N TYR A 50 1.84 -3.30 7.74
CA TYR A 50 2.58 -3.93 8.84
C TYR A 50 2.31 -3.23 10.19
N ASN A 51 2.32 -1.90 10.17
CA ASN A 51 2.15 -1.08 11.37
C ASN A 51 0.74 -1.17 11.98
N TYR A 52 -0.26 -1.71 11.27
CA TYR A 52 -1.62 -1.84 11.81
C TYR A 52 -1.76 -3.03 12.77
N ARG A 53 -0.74 -3.91 12.83
CA ARG A 53 -0.68 -5.09 13.72
C ARG A 53 -1.88 -6.03 13.61
N ASN A 54 -2.58 -6.02 12.48
CA ASN A 54 -3.74 -6.86 12.21
C ASN A 54 -3.58 -7.78 10.98
N GLU A 55 -2.42 -7.78 10.31
CA GLU A 55 -2.17 -8.60 9.12
C GLU A 55 -2.34 -10.10 9.35
N ALA A 56 -1.90 -10.62 10.51
CA ALA A 56 -2.12 -12.02 10.87
C ALA A 56 -3.60 -12.38 10.97
N ALA A 57 -4.42 -11.43 11.40
CA ALA A 57 -5.85 -11.60 11.57
C ALA A 57 -6.58 -11.58 10.22
N ILE A 58 -6.21 -10.63 9.37
CA ILE A 58 -6.62 -10.56 7.96
C ILE A 58 -6.23 -11.85 7.22
N GLY A 59 -4.99 -12.32 7.42
CA GLY A 59 -4.49 -13.54 6.78
C GLY A 59 -5.31 -14.79 7.09
N ARG A 60 -5.82 -14.92 8.32
CA ARG A 60 -6.75 -16.02 8.68
C ARG A 60 -8.06 -15.94 7.92
N VAL A 61 -8.63 -14.74 7.76
CA VAL A 61 -9.87 -14.52 6.98
C VAL A 61 -9.63 -14.87 5.51
N LEU A 62 -8.54 -14.34 4.92
CA LEU A 62 -8.19 -14.63 3.53
C LEU A 62 -7.97 -16.13 3.30
N LYS A 63 -7.24 -16.81 4.20
CA LYS A 63 -7.02 -18.25 4.12
C LYS A 63 -8.35 -19.02 4.12
N ARG A 64 -9.25 -18.71 5.06
CA ARG A 64 -10.57 -19.36 5.14
C ARG A 64 -11.38 -19.19 3.84
N TRP A 65 -11.36 -17.98 3.26
CA TRP A 65 -12.08 -17.70 2.02
C TRP A 65 -11.51 -18.43 0.81
N ILE A 66 -10.18 -18.52 0.72
CA ILE A 66 -9.48 -19.21 -0.37
C ILE A 66 -9.62 -20.73 -0.23
N ASP A 67 -9.32 -21.28 0.94
CA ASP A 67 -9.41 -22.74 1.20
C ASP A 67 -10.86 -23.24 1.11
N GLY A 68 -11.83 -22.41 1.48
CA GLY A 68 -13.25 -22.69 1.35
C GLY A 68 -13.83 -22.40 -0.04
N GLU A 69 -12.97 -22.12 -1.03
CA GLU A 69 -13.31 -21.89 -2.44
C GLU A 69 -14.34 -20.77 -2.68
N LYS A 70 -14.50 -19.83 -1.73
CA LYS A 70 -15.40 -18.67 -1.88
C LYS A 70 -14.84 -17.62 -2.83
N VAL A 71 -13.52 -17.60 -3.01
CA VAL A 71 -12.79 -16.70 -3.91
C VAL A 71 -11.44 -17.31 -4.27
N LYS A 72 -10.96 -17.11 -5.50
CA LYS A 72 -9.60 -17.49 -5.88
C LYS A 72 -8.60 -16.43 -5.46
N ARG A 73 -7.36 -16.82 -5.18
CA ARG A 73 -6.31 -15.88 -4.77
C ARG A 73 -6.11 -14.77 -5.82
N GLU A 74 -6.10 -15.11 -7.10
CA GLU A 74 -5.92 -14.19 -8.22
C GLU A 74 -7.05 -13.17 -8.39
N GLU A 75 -8.22 -13.41 -7.80
CA GLU A 75 -9.32 -12.45 -7.79
C GLU A 75 -9.15 -11.38 -6.69
N LEU A 76 -8.20 -11.57 -5.77
CA LEU A 76 -7.95 -10.65 -4.65
C LEU A 76 -6.74 -9.75 -4.93
N PHE A 77 -6.94 -8.45 -4.71
CA PHE A 77 -5.90 -7.44 -4.74
C PHE A 77 -5.53 -7.01 -3.33
N ILE A 78 -4.46 -7.60 -2.80
CA ILE A 78 -3.99 -7.30 -1.44
C ILE A 78 -2.91 -6.22 -1.52
N VAL A 79 -3.15 -5.11 -0.81
CA VAL A 79 -2.18 -4.04 -0.62
C VAL A 79 -1.67 -4.11 0.81
N THR A 80 -0.35 -4.07 0.97
CA THR A 80 0.27 -3.84 2.28
C THR A 80 1.34 -2.76 2.19
N MET A 81 1.72 -2.22 3.33
CA MET A 81 2.76 -1.22 3.46
C MET A 81 3.77 -1.63 4.53
N VAL A 82 5.02 -1.27 4.29
CA VAL A 82 6.13 -1.49 5.21
C VAL A 82 6.86 -0.18 5.47
N ARG A 83 7.47 -0.07 6.64
CA ARG A 83 8.41 1.02 6.91
C ARG A 83 9.59 0.94 5.94
N ALA A 84 10.32 2.04 5.80
CA ALA A 84 11.49 2.13 4.93
C ALA A 84 12.71 1.34 5.49
N LEU A 85 12.50 0.09 5.92
CA LEU A 85 13.49 -0.82 6.51
C LEU A 85 13.43 -2.17 5.78
N VAL A 86 14.54 -2.56 5.17
CA VAL A 86 14.63 -3.76 4.31
C VAL A 86 14.26 -5.04 5.06
N SER A 87 14.60 -5.14 6.35
CA SER A 87 14.32 -6.32 7.19
C SER A 87 12.83 -6.60 7.39
N HIS A 88 11.97 -5.59 7.34
CA HIS A 88 10.54 -5.74 7.58
C HIS A 88 9.77 -6.17 6.34
N ILE A 89 10.37 -5.97 5.16
CA ILE A 89 9.73 -6.19 3.87
C ILE A 89 9.23 -7.64 3.72
N GLN A 90 9.91 -8.63 4.31
CA GLN A 90 9.48 -10.04 4.18
C GLN A 90 8.42 -10.49 5.19
N LYS A 91 8.07 -9.68 6.18
CA LYS A 91 7.19 -10.10 7.28
C LYS A 91 5.71 -10.07 6.90
N SER A 92 5.28 -9.03 6.19
CA SER A 92 3.86 -8.84 5.86
C SER A 92 3.25 -9.96 5.01
N PRO A 93 3.88 -10.43 3.91
CA PRO A 93 3.33 -11.55 3.15
C PRO A 93 3.17 -12.83 3.98
N LYS A 94 4.13 -13.09 4.89
CA LYS A 94 4.05 -14.23 5.82
C LYS A 94 2.90 -14.07 6.81
N ALA A 95 2.74 -12.90 7.42
CA ALA A 95 1.63 -12.63 8.34
C ALA A 95 0.27 -12.78 7.66
N LEU A 96 0.15 -12.32 6.41
CA LEU A 96 -1.06 -12.46 5.59
C LEU A 96 -1.31 -13.89 5.09
N ASN A 97 -0.36 -14.81 5.29
CA ASN A 97 -0.38 -16.16 4.74
C ASN A 97 -0.53 -16.19 3.20
N LEU A 98 0.22 -15.33 2.51
CA LEU A 98 0.19 -15.21 1.04
C LEU A 98 1.58 -15.38 0.45
N ALA A 99 1.65 -16.12 -0.67
CA ALA A 99 2.89 -16.22 -1.46
C ALA A 99 3.31 -14.87 -2.08
N TYR A 100 2.34 -14.01 -2.38
CA TYR A 100 2.55 -12.69 -2.95
C TYR A 100 1.48 -11.70 -2.52
N VAL A 101 1.78 -10.40 -2.58
CA VAL A 101 0.82 -9.30 -2.49
C VAL A 101 0.64 -8.62 -3.86
N GLY A 102 -0.52 -7.99 -4.07
CA GLY A 102 -0.82 -7.26 -5.30
C GLY A 102 0.01 -5.99 -5.42
N LEU A 103 0.10 -5.23 -4.32
CA LEU A 103 0.86 -3.99 -4.24
C LEU A 103 1.56 -3.90 -2.88
N TYR A 104 2.84 -3.52 -2.91
CA TYR A 104 3.61 -3.30 -1.69
C TYR A 104 4.17 -1.88 -1.64
N LEU A 105 3.84 -1.13 -0.60
CA LEU A 105 4.17 0.29 -0.47
C LEU A 105 5.24 0.54 0.59
N VAL A 106 6.14 1.49 0.32
CA VAL A 106 6.90 2.16 1.39
C VAL A 106 5.95 3.12 2.09
N HIS A 107 5.69 2.92 3.38
CA HIS A 107 4.58 3.58 4.11
C HIS A 107 4.77 5.10 4.29
N THR A 108 6.01 5.55 4.52
CA THR A 108 6.34 6.96 4.75
C THR A 108 7.80 7.23 4.36
N PRO A 109 8.15 8.45 3.90
CA PRO A 109 9.53 8.84 3.65
C PRO A 109 10.32 9.17 4.93
N VAL A 110 9.81 8.83 6.11
CA VAL A 110 10.50 9.06 7.39
C VAL A 110 11.12 7.76 7.92
N GLY A 111 12.43 7.77 8.09
CA GLY A 111 13.17 6.74 8.81
C GLY A 111 12.97 6.86 10.31
N LEU A 112 12.76 5.75 11.00
CA LEU A 112 12.86 5.68 12.47
C LEU A 112 13.88 4.61 12.82
N LYS A 113 14.58 4.80 13.94
CA LYS A 113 15.58 3.85 14.44
C LYS A 113 14.99 2.43 14.54
N ASN A 114 15.82 1.43 14.25
CA ASN A 114 15.42 0.04 14.37
C ASN A 114 15.89 -0.52 15.72
N ASN A 115 15.03 -0.43 16.74
CA ASN A 115 15.31 -0.93 18.09
C ASN A 115 14.71 -2.32 18.33
N GLY A 116 14.52 -3.09 17.26
CA GLY A 116 13.89 -4.40 17.31
C GLY A 116 12.59 -4.45 16.52
N ASP A 117 12.23 -5.69 16.18
CA ASP A 117 11.21 -5.99 15.19
C ASP A 117 9.77 -5.69 15.63
N ASP A 118 9.51 -5.70 16.94
CA ASP A 118 8.19 -5.42 17.52
C ASP A 118 8.00 -3.94 17.89
N ASN A 119 9.07 -3.14 17.87
CA ASN A 119 9.01 -1.71 18.19
C ASN A 119 8.78 -0.88 16.92
N ILE A 120 7.55 -0.89 16.43
CA ILE A 120 7.16 -0.21 15.18
C ILE A 120 7.22 1.33 15.30
N PHE A 121 7.06 1.87 16.51
CA PHE A 121 7.15 3.29 16.85
C PHE A 121 8.13 3.48 18.01
N PRO A 122 9.44 3.51 17.75
CA PRO A 122 10.44 3.70 18.80
C PRO A 122 10.29 5.10 19.40
N MET A 123 10.04 5.15 20.71
CA MET A 123 9.87 6.39 21.46
C MET A 123 11.08 6.65 22.35
N ASP A 124 11.50 7.90 22.48
CA ASP A 124 12.40 8.37 23.53
C ASP A 124 11.64 8.54 24.86
N LEU A 125 12.37 8.83 25.94
CA LEU A 125 11.79 8.98 27.30
C LEU A 125 10.85 10.18 27.43
N ASP A 126 10.89 11.12 26.48
CA ASP A 126 10.06 12.33 26.43
C ASP A 126 8.86 12.20 25.47
N ASP A 127 8.48 10.97 25.12
CA ASP A 127 7.41 10.64 24.17
C ASP A 127 7.61 11.21 22.75
N THR A 128 8.86 11.46 22.35
CA THR A 128 9.19 11.79 20.96
C THR A 128 9.58 10.55 20.15
N LEU A 129 9.30 10.56 18.84
CA LEU A 129 9.69 9.47 17.94
C LEU A 129 11.21 9.50 17.69
N GLN A 130 11.85 8.34 17.81
CA GLN A 130 13.26 8.18 17.48
C GLN A 130 13.47 8.14 15.96
N ILE A 131 13.62 9.32 15.35
CA ILE A 131 13.89 9.47 13.92
C ILE A 131 15.30 9.00 13.59
N ASP A 132 15.45 8.34 12.44
CA ASP A 132 16.75 8.09 11.82
C ASP A 132 17.03 9.17 10.76
N PRO A 133 17.88 10.17 11.05
CA PRO A 133 18.19 11.24 10.11
C PRO A 133 19.07 10.78 8.94
N THR A 134 19.60 9.55 8.99
CA THR A 134 20.50 9.00 7.97
C THR A 134 19.77 8.21 6.89
N THR A 135 18.45 8.02 7.03
CA THR A 135 17.66 7.23 6.08
C THR A 135 17.71 7.84 4.67
N ASP A 136 18.29 7.09 3.74
CA ASP A 136 18.25 7.38 2.31
C ASP A 136 17.07 6.66 1.66
N LEU A 137 16.08 7.41 1.17
CA LEU A 137 14.85 6.88 0.54
C LEU A 137 15.11 5.95 -0.65
N VAL A 138 16.24 6.09 -1.34
CA VAL A 138 16.57 5.25 -2.49
C VAL A 138 16.92 3.83 -2.06
N SER A 139 17.57 3.65 -0.91
CA SER A 139 18.01 2.33 -0.43
C SER A 139 16.82 1.38 -0.12
N PRO A 140 15.81 1.78 0.67
CA PRO A 140 14.59 0.99 0.86
C PRO A 140 13.84 0.72 -0.45
N TRP A 141 13.85 1.66 -1.40
CA TRP A 141 13.26 1.44 -2.72
C TRP A 141 13.94 0.30 -3.46
N LYS A 142 15.28 0.20 -3.42
CA LYS A 142 16.00 -0.96 -4.00
C LYS A 142 15.58 -2.28 -3.35
N GLY A 143 15.39 -2.30 -2.04
CA GLY A 143 14.81 -3.45 -1.33
C GLY A 143 13.39 -3.81 -1.82
N MET A 144 12.57 -2.84 -2.22
CA MET A 144 11.26 -3.07 -2.82
C MET A 144 11.37 -3.69 -4.22
N GLU A 145 12.31 -3.21 -5.04
CA GLU A 145 12.58 -3.76 -6.38
C GLU A 145 12.97 -5.24 -6.34
N GLU A 146 13.71 -5.66 -5.31
CA GLU A 146 14.07 -7.05 -5.07
C GLU A 146 12.85 -7.93 -4.74
N GLN A 147 11.81 -7.39 -4.10
CA GLN A 147 10.61 -8.17 -3.79
C GLN A 147 9.81 -8.54 -5.02
N VAL A 148 9.82 -7.66 -6.03
CA VAL A 148 9.23 -7.95 -7.33
C VAL A 148 10.02 -9.07 -8.01
N GLY A 149 11.36 -8.97 -8.00
CA GLY A 149 12.23 -10.01 -8.55
C GLY A 149 12.06 -11.37 -7.86
N ALA A 150 11.80 -11.38 -6.56
CA ALA A 150 11.52 -12.58 -5.78
C ALA A 150 10.06 -13.06 -5.85
N GLY A 151 9.19 -12.39 -6.61
CA GLY A 151 7.78 -12.75 -6.78
C GLY A 151 6.88 -12.49 -5.57
N ARG A 152 7.37 -11.83 -4.51
CA ARG A 152 6.61 -11.52 -3.28
C ARG A 152 5.66 -10.34 -3.42
N ALA A 153 5.91 -9.46 -4.39
CA ALA A 153 5.01 -8.38 -4.77
C ALA A 153 4.84 -8.35 -6.29
N LYS A 154 3.60 -8.14 -6.78
CA LYS A 154 3.35 -7.98 -8.22
C LYS A 154 3.67 -6.56 -8.69
N SER A 155 3.38 -5.56 -7.86
CA SER A 155 3.77 -4.17 -8.06
C SER A 155 4.25 -3.54 -6.76
N ILE A 156 5.00 -2.45 -6.87
CA ILE A 156 5.53 -1.68 -5.73
C ILE A 156 5.19 -0.20 -5.88
N GLY A 157 5.12 0.49 -4.75
CA GLY A 157 4.78 1.91 -4.70
C GLY A 157 5.21 2.59 -3.42
N ILE A 158 4.74 3.81 -3.23
CA ILE A 158 5.14 4.70 -2.13
C ILE A 158 3.91 5.32 -1.45
N GLY A 159 4.02 5.69 -0.18
CA GLY A 159 2.96 6.29 0.61
C GLY A 159 3.46 7.53 1.32
N ASN A 160 2.69 8.63 1.28
CA ASN A 160 3.03 9.89 1.95
C ASN A 160 4.29 10.61 1.41
N PHE A 161 4.66 10.40 0.15
CA PHE A 161 5.81 11.09 -0.47
C PHE A 161 5.37 12.41 -1.10
N ASN A 162 6.19 13.45 -0.97
CA ASN A 162 6.00 14.71 -1.68
C ASN A 162 6.56 14.64 -3.12
N LYS A 163 6.35 15.70 -3.92
CA LYS A 163 6.75 15.77 -5.33
C LYS A 163 8.25 15.58 -5.55
N GLU A 164 9.07 16.18 -4.69
CA GLU A 164 10.53 16.14 -4.77
C GLU A 164 11.02 14.72 -4.51
N GLN A 165 10.46 14.06 -3.50
CA GLN A 165 10.76 12.67 -3.15
C GLN A 165 10.27 11.69 -4.23
N VAL A 166 9.05 11.86 -4.76
CA VAL A 166 8.56 11.06 -5.90
C VAL A 166 9.51 11.18 -7.08
N THR A 167 9.89 12.40 -7.45
CA THR A 167 10.83 12.66 -8.55
C THR A 167 12.17 11.98 -8.31
N ARG A 168 12.69 12.06 -7.09
CA ARG A 168 13.95 11.40 -6.70
C ARG A 168 13.88 9.88 -6.86
N ILE A 169 12.79 9.26 -6.41
CA ILE A 169 12.60 7.81 -6.55
C ILE A 169 12.51 7.43 -8.02
N VAL A 170 11.67 8.10 -8.81
CA VAL A 170 11.51 7.83 -10.24
C VAL A 170 12.85 7.91 -10.99
N LYS A 171 13.69 8.90 -10.68
CA LYS A 171 15.02 9.06 -11.32
C LYS A 171 16.00 7.92 -10.99
N ASN A 172 15.86 7.27 -9.84
CA ASN A 172 16.78 6.22 -9.37
C ASN A 172 16.19 4.80 -9.47
N ALA A 173 14.95 4.69 -9.92
CA ALA A 173 14.19 3.44 -9.99
C ALA A 173 14.55 2.64 -11.25
N ARG A 174 14.87 1.35 -11.06
CA ARG A 174 14.83 0.33 -12.11
C ARG A 174 13.39 -0.08 -12.39
N ILE A 175 12.57 -0.19 -11.33
CA ILE A 175 11.12 -0.41 -11.42
C ILE A 175 10.47 0.84 -10.85
N LYS A 176 9.76 1.62 -11.68
CA LYS A 176 9.08 2.85 -11.23
C LYS A 176 8.00 2.53 -10.16
N PRO A 177 7.61 3.48 -9.29
CA PRO A 177 6.42 3.30 -8.47
C PRO A 177 5.19 3.12 -9.36
N ALA A 178 4.42 2.05 -9.19
CA ALA A 178 3.16 1.85 -9.91
C ALA A 178 2.01 2.65 -9.29
N ASN A 179 2.14 2.94 -7.99
CA ASN A 179 1.13 3.61 -7.21
C ASN A 179 1.78 4.53 -6.17
N ILE A 180 1.10 5.63 -5.88
CA ILE A 180 1.27 6.40 -4.65
C ILE A 180 -0.03 6.40 -3.83
N GLN A 181 0.08 6.22 -2.53
CA GLN A 181 -1.03 6.44 -1.61
C GLN A 181 -0.81 7.70 -0.76
N VAL A 182 -1.81 8.58 -0.71
CA VAL A 182 -1.76 9.82 0.10
C VAL A 182 -3.15 10.18 0.63
N GLU A 183 -3.19 11.07 1.63
CA GLU A 183 -4.42 11.70 2.08
C GLU A 183 -5.03 12.47 0.91
N LEU A 184 -6.27 12.15 0.56
CA LEU A 184 -6.93 12.83 -0.53
C LEU A 184 -8.45 12.75 -0.36
N HIS A 185 -9.08 13.91 -0.25
CA HIS A 185 -10.52 14.04 -0.13
C HIS A 185 -10.97 15.41 -0.65
N ALA A 186 -12.27 15.72 -0.54
CA ALA A 186 -12.84 16.96 -1.05
C ALA A 186 -12.11 18.24 -0.56
N TYR A 187 -11.63 18.22 0.69
CA TYR A 187 -10.89 19.33 1.32
C TYR A 187 -9.38 19.33 1.04
N PHE A 188 -8.81 18.19 0.60
CA PHE A 188 -7.38 18.07 0.33
C PHE A 188 -7.13 17.32 -0.99
N GLN A 189 -7.24 18.04 -2.11
CA GLN A 189 -7.34 17.44 -3.45
C GLN A 189 -5.99 17.08 -4.10
N GLN A 190 -4.88 17.54 -3.51
CA GLN A 190 -3.51 17.24 -3.95
C GLN A 190 -3.24 17.43 -5.46
N LYS A 191 -3.84 18.46 -6.09
CA LYS A 191 -3.76 18.65 -7.57
C LYS A 191 -2.32 18.60 -8.13
N PRO A 192 -1.34 19.33 -7.56
CA PRO A 192 0.02 19.32 -8.11
C PRO A 192 0.70 17.95 -8.03
N LEU A 193 0.39 17.16 -6.98
CA LEU A 193 0.93 15.81 -6.85
C LEU A 193 0.28 14.86 -7.86
N ARG A 194 -1.04 14.94 -8.05
CA ARG A 194 -1.75 14.13 -9.04
C ARG A 194 -1.27 14.36 -10.47
N GLU A 195 -1.05 15.62 -10.84
CA GLU A 195 -0.50 15.99 -12.16
C GLU A 195 0.91 15.41 -12.37
N LEU A 196 1.77 15.46 -11.34
CA LEU A 196 3.09 14.82 -11.39
C LEU A 196 2.98 13.30 -11.55
N CYS A 197 2.09 12.66 -10.80
CA CYS A 197 1.89 11.21 -10.87
C CYS A 197 1.37 10.77 -12.24
N GLU A 198 0.41 11.50 -12.81
CA GLU A 198 -0.09 11.27 -14.17
C GLU A 198 1.03 11.34 -15.22
N LYS A 199 1.90 12.36 -15.15
CA LYS A 199 3.06 12.50 -16.05
C LYS A 199 4.03 11.31 -15.99
N HIS A 200 4.07 10.56 -14.89
CA HIS A 200 4.99 9.45 -14.67
C HIS A 200 4.33 8.06 -14.78
N ASP A 201 3.05 7.99 -15.16
CA ASP A 201 2.21 6.78 -15.16
C ASP A 201 2.07 6.13 -13.77
N ILE A 202 2.02 6.97 -12.72
CA ILE A 202 1.84 6.55 -11.33
C ILE A 202 0.38 6.74 -10.97
N THR A 203 -0.30 5.66 -10.58
CA THR A 203 -1.68 5.76 -10.09
C THR A 203 -1.73 6.36 -8.69
N VAL A 204 -2.83 7.03 -8.34
CA VAL A 204 -3.03 7.63 -7.01
C VAL A 204 -4.14 6.90 -6.28
N VAL A 205 -3.88 6.44 -5.06
CA VAL A 205 -4.89 5.96 -4.12
C VAL A 205 -5.09 6.99 -3.02
N ALA A 206 -6.35 7.32 -2.76
CA ALA A 206 -6.76 8.19 -1.68
C ALA A 206 -6.96 7.38 -0.39
N TYR A 207 -6.19 7.66 0.67
CA TYR A 207 -6.62 7.32 2.03
C TYR A 207 -7.37 8.49 2.65
N ALA A 208 -8.12 8.20 3.72
CA ALA A 208 -9.05 9.13 4.36
C ALA A 208 -9.97 9.84 3.33
N PRO A 209 -10.57 9.13 2.35
CA PRO A 209 -11.36 9.78 1.31
C PRO A 209 -12.60 10.53 1.84
N LEU A 210 -12.99 10.25 3.08
CA LEU A 210 -14.10 10.88 3.80
C LEU A 210 -13.63 11.79 4.97
N GLY A 211 -12.34 12.16 5.03
CA GLY A 211 -11.82 13.12 6.00
C GLY A 211 -11.51 12.57 7.41
N SER A 212 -11.48 11.25 7.59
CA SER A 212 -11.09 10.57 8.84
C SER A 212 -11.79 11.06 10.12
N PRO A 213 -13.14 10.96 10.21
CA PRO A 213 -13.88 11.47 11.37
C PRO A 213 -13.70 10.65 12.67
N GLY A 214 -12.98 9.51 12.64
CA GLY A 214 -12.74 8.64 13.79
C GLY A 214 -11.64 7.61 13.56
#